data_AF-A0A537SRQ6-F1
#
_entry.id   AF-A0A537SRQ6-F1
#
_cell.length_a   1.000
_cell.length_b   1.000
_cell.length_c   1.000
_cell.angle_alpha   90.00
_cell.angle_beta   90.00
_cell.angle_gamma   90.00
#
_symmetry.space_group_name_H-M   'P 1'
#
loop_
_entity.id
_entity.type
_entity.pdbx_description
1 polymer ?
#
loop_
_entity_poly.entity_id
_entity_poly.type
_entity_poly.pdbx_seq_one_letter_code
_entity_poly.pdbx_strand_id
1 'polypeptide(L)'
;RRALLARAFRAKLADESHRARLRVEMGRLRTLLRRLAGISATKRGFALVPRRAREVVVLARPVEEEHAAVLALLADGESWSSSALALALGASQRTVQRALESLAAAGKVQSFGRGRARRWTTPPVPGFTTMLLLPAPLPSD
;
A
#
# COMPACT_ATOMS: atom_id res chain seq x y z
N ARG A 1 6.06 4.71 -25.87
CA ARG A 1 4.65 4.26 -26.06
C ARG A 1 4.46 2.76 -25.87
N ARG A 2 5.19 1.85 -26.54
CA ARG A 2 5.06 0.38 -26.31
C ARG A 2 5.32 -0.03 -24.85
N ALA A 3 6.38 0.49 -24.22
CA ALA A 3 6.69 0.23 -22.81
C ALA A 3 5.58 0.67 -21.84
N LEU A 4 4.88 1.79 -22.14
CA LEU A 4 3.76 2.28 -21.34
C LEU A 4 2.57 1.30 -21.41
N LEU A 5 2.24 0.82 -22.61
CA LEU A 5 1.16 -0.15 -22.82
C LEU A 5 1.46 -1.49 -22.12
N ALA A 6 2.69 -1.98 -22.26
CA ALA A 6 3.14 -3.20 -21.59
C ALA A 6 3.05 -3.08 -20.07
N ARG A 7 3.49 -1.95 -19.48
CA ARG A 7 3.42 -1.74 -18.03
C ARG A 7 1.99 -1.51 -17.52
N ALA A 8 1.20 -0.70 -18.22
CA ALA A 8 -0.16 -0.35 -17.79
C ALA A 8 -1.13 -1.54 -17.86
N PHE A 9 -0.96 -2.42 -18.85
CA PHE A 9 -1.85 -3.57 -19.06
C PHE A 9 -1.20 -4.93 -18.80
N ARG A 10 0.06 -4.96 -18.34
CA ARG A 10 0.87 -6.19 -18.18
C ARG A 10 0.88 -7.09 -19.44
N ALA A 11 0.73 -6.49 -20.62
CA ALA A 11 0.60 -7.21 -21.88
C ALA A 11 1.98 -7.57 -22.45
N LYS A 12 2.14 -8.83 -22.90
CA LYS A 12 3.37 -9.31 -23.56
C LYS A 12 3.61 -8.63 -24.92
N LEU A 13 2.53 -8.39 -25.68
CA LEU A 13 2.55 -7.59 -26.90
C LEU A 13 1.44 -6.54 -26.84
N ALA A 14 1.75 -5.31 -27.24
CA ALA A 14 0.77 -4.23 -27.32
C ALA A 14 0.13 -4.20 -28.72
N ASP A 15 -1.17 -4.49 -28.80
CA ASP A 15 -1.96 -4.42 -30.04
C ASP A 15 -2.79 -3.11 -30.16
N GLU A 16 -3.68 -3.01 -31.15
CA GLU A 16 -4.57 -1.84 -31.31
C GLU A 16 -5.66 -1.77 -30.23
N SER A 17 -6.15 -2.90 -29.73
CA SER A 17 -7.13 -2.93 -28.63
C SER A 17 -6.56 -2.31 -27.35
N HIS A 18 -5.31 -2.63 -27.01
CA HIS A 18 -4.60 -1.99 -25.89
C HIS A 18 -4.42 -0.48 -26.12
N ARG A 19 -4.17 -0.05 -27.36
CA ARG A 19 -4.08 1.38 -27.70
C ARG A 19 -5.42 2.10 -27.56
N ALA A 20 -6.51 1.48 -28.00
CA ALA A 20 -7.86 2.01 -27.84
C ALA A 20 -8.22 2.13 -26.35
N ARG A 21 -7.99 1.07 -25.57
CA ARG A 21 -8.20 1.08 -24.11
C ARG A 21 -7.39 2.16 -23.42
N LEU A 22 -6.11 2.33 -23.77
CA LEU A 22 -5.29 3.40 -23.21
C LEU A 22 -5.89 4.78 -23.48
N ARG A 23 -6.40 5.03 -24.69
CA ARG A 23 -7.03 6.33 -25.00
C ARG A 23 -8.26 6.57 -24.10
N VAL A 24 -9.10 5.57 -23.90
CA VAL A 24 -10.29 5.66 -23.03
C VAL A 24 -9.89 5.94 -21.58
N GLU A 25 -8.96 5.16 -21.02
CA GLU A 25 -8.54 5.35 -19.62
C GLU A 25 -7.85 6.70 -19.41
N MET A 26 -7.07 7.18 -20.38
CA MET A 26 -6.48 8.52 -20.32
C MET A 26 -7.54 9.62 -20.40
N GLY A 27 -8.63 9.42 -21.15
CA GLY A 27 -9.78 10.32 -21.16
C GLY A 27 -10.47 10.39 -19.80
N ARG A 28 -10.74 9.24 -19.19
CA ARG A 28 -11.30 9.17 -17.82
C ARG A 28 -10.40 9.85 -16.79
N LEU A 29 -9.09 9.58 -16.85
CA LEU A 29 -8.12 10.18 -15.94
C LEU A 29 -8.06 11.71 -16.07
N ARG A 30 -8.16 12.25 -17.29
CA ARG A 30 -8.25 13.71 -17.53
C ARG A 30 -9.49 14.31 -16.85
N THR A 31 -10.63 13.62 -16.92
CA THR A 31 -11.87 14.08 -16.28
C THR A 31 -11.72 14.10 -14.75
N LEU A 32 -11.19 13.03 -14.17
CA LEU A 32 -10.98 12.92 -12.72
C LEU A 32 -9.99 13.97 -12.20
N LEU A 33 -8.89 14.20 -12.92
CA LEU A 33 -7.84 15.12 -12.48
C LEU A 33 -8.08 16.58 -12.89
N ARG A 34 -9.14 16.91 -13.62
CA ARG A 34 -9.36 18.22 -14.27
C ARG A 34 -9.09 19.43 -13.36
N ARG A 35 -9.47 19.35 -12.08
CA ARG A 35 -9.29 20.43 -11.10
C ARG A 35 -7.87 20.51 -10.51
N LEU A 36 -7.12 19.43 -10.54
CA LEU A 36 -5.79 19.30 -9.90
C LEU A 36 -4.65 19.44 -10.90
N ALA A 37 -4.76 18.77 -12.05
CA ALA A 37 -3.72 18.71 -13.06
C ALA A 37 -4.29 18.47 -14.48
N GLY A 38 -3.56 18.95 -15.48
CA GLY A 38 -3.71 18.53 -16.87
C GLY A 38 -2.89 17.28 -17.17
N ILE A 39 -3.19 16.66 -18.31
CA ILE A 39 -2.37 15.59 -18.87
C ILE A 39 -2.09 15.95 -20.32
N SER A 40 -0.84 15.84 -20.77
CA SER A 40 -0.46 16.14 -22.16
C SER A 40 0.14 14.91 -22.82
N ALA A 41 -0.29 14.61 -24.05
CA ALA A 41 0.32 13.52 -24.81
C ALA A 41 1.73 13.93 -25.27
N THR A 42 2.67 13.00 -25.22
CA THR A 42 4.05 13.20 -25.69
C THR A 42 4.43 12.09 -26.66
N LYS A 43 5.54 12.26 -27.40
CA LYS A 43 6.08 11.21 -28.28
C LYS A 43 6.33 9.88 -27.54
N ARG A 44 6.64 9.95 -26.23
CA ARG A 44 6.99 8.77 -25.42
C ARG A 44 5.83 8.25 -24.56
N GLY A 45 4.82 9.06 -24.24
CA GLY A 45 3.71 8.68 -23.35
C GLY A 45 2.81 9.87 -23.01
N PHE A 46 2.66 10.16 -21.72
CA PHE A 46 1.88 11.28 -21.21
C PHE A 46 2.64 12.00 -20.09
N ALA A 47 2.49 13.31 -20.01
CA ALA A 47 3.03 14.14 -18.93
C ALA A 47 1.88 14.66 -18.05
N LEU A 48 2.04 14.59 -16.73
CA LEU A 48 1.15 15.23 -15.78
C LEU A 48 1.59 16.69 -15.62
N VAL A 49 0.65 17.63 -15.73
CA VAL A 49 0.91 19.07 -15.66
C VAL A 49 0.11 19.66 -14.51
N PRO A 50 0.70 19.85 -13.32
CA PRO A 50 -0.01 20.44 -12.18
C PRO A 50 -0.50 21.84 -12.50
N ARG A 51 -1.66 22.21 -11.95
CA ARG A 51 -2.17 23.58 -12.10
C ARG A 51 -1.56 24.56 -11.10
N ARG A 52 -1.27 24.09 -9.89
CA ARG A 52 -0.82 24.94 -8.76
C ARG A 52 0.50 24.50 -8.12
N ALA A 53 0.86 23.22 -8.23
CA ALA A 53 2.07 22.69 -7.63
C ALA A 53 3.30 22.97 -8.52
N ARG A 54 4.46 23.23 -7.88
CA ARG A 54 5.73 23.42 -8.59
C ARG A 54 6.33 22.11 -9.09
N GLU A 55 6.02 21.00 -8.42
CA GLU A 55 6.57 19.68 -8.72
C GLU A 55 5.53 18.57 -8.53
N VAL A 56 5.65 17.51 -9.32
CA VAL A 56 4.91 16.26 -9.13
C VAL A 56 5.86 15.26 -8.48
N VAL A 57 5.53 14.85 -7.26
CA VAL A 57 6.22 13.75 -6.59
C VAL A 57 5.34 12.51 -6.56
N VAL A 58 5.97 11.34 -6.69
CA VAL A 58 5.30 10.06 -6.46
C VAL A 58 5.61 9.65 -5.03
N LEU A 59 4.59 9.52 -4.19
CA LEU A 59 4.77 8.96 -2.87
C LEU A 59 5.04 7.46 -3.02
N ALA A 60 6.25 7.05 -2.66
CA ALA A 60 6.56 5.64 -2.50
C ALA A 60 5.74 5.07 -1.34
N ARG A 61 5.50 3.74 -1.35
CA ARG A 61 4.97 3.09 -0.16
C ARG A 61 5.99 3.30 0.97
N PRO A 62 5.58 3.71 2.18
CA PRO A 62 6.50 3.89 3.31
C PRO A 62 7.32 2.65 3.62
N VAL A 63 6.79 1.47 3.25
CA VAL A 63 7.45 0.18 3.41
C VAL A 63 7.43 -0.56 2.06
N GLU A 64 8.62 -0.76 1.47
CA GLU A 64 8.80 -1.69 0.35
C GLU A 64 8.95 -3.12 0.89
N GLU A 65 7.82 -3.74 1.23
CA GLU A 65 7.75 -5.11 1.72
C GLU A 65 6.68 -5.90 0.96
N GLU A 66 6.93 -7.18 0.70
CA GLU A 66 5.99 -8.08 0.02
C GLU A 66 4.67 -8.17 0.81
N HIS A 67 4.79 -8.22 2.14
CA HIS A 67 3.67 -8.34 3.07
C HIS A 67 3.31 -6.99 3.75
N ALA A 68 3.52 -5.86 3.06
CA ALA A 68 3.30 -4.51 3.61
C ALA A 68 1.90 -4.28 4.19
N ALA A 69 0.86 -4.93 3.64
CA ALA A 69 -0.50 -4.80 4.17
C ALA A 69 -0.66 -5.43 5.57
N VAL A 70 0.06 -6.52 5.86
CA VAL A 70 0.10 -7.12 7.20
C VAL A 70 0.82 -6.19 8.16
N LEU A 71 1.96 -5.61 7.75
CA LEU A 71 2.70 -4.65 8.57
C LEU A 71 1.90 -3.37 8.86
N ALA A 72 1.12 -2.88 7.89
CA ALA A 72 0.28 -1.70 8.08
C ALA A 72 -0.78 -1.89 9.18
N LEU A 73 -1.33 -3.11 9.31
CA LEU A 73 -2.28 -3.43 10.38
C LEU A 73 -1.64 -3.59 11.76
N LEU A 74 -0.33 -3.85 11.81
CA LEU A 74 0.42 -4.01 13.06
C LEU A 74 1.26 -2.76 13.42
N ALA A 75 1.09 -1.68 12.66
CA ALA A 75 1.93 -0.48 12.75
C ALA A 75 1.71 0.32 14.04
N ASP A 76 0.54 0.17 14.66
CA ASP A 76 0.19 0.75 15.95
C ASP A 76 0.79 -0.03 17.14
N GLY A 77 1.39 -1.19 16.88
CA GLY A 77 1.91 -2.08 17.92
C GLY A 77 0.83 -2.90 18.63
N GLU A 78 -0.43 -2.81 18.19
CA GLU A 78 -1.52 -3.56 18.79
C GLU A 78 -1.37 -5.06 18.55
N SER A 79 -2.01 -5.83 19.42
CA SER A 79 -1.90 -7.30 19.43
C SER A 79 -3.02 -7.97 18.65
N TRP A 80 -2.71 -8.45 17.45
CA TRP A 80 -3.71 -9.05 16.56
C TRP A 80 -3.66 -10.59 16.54
N SER A 81 -4.80 -11.22 16.26
CA SER A 81 -4.84 -12.65 15.92
C SER A 81 -4.69 -12.85 14.41
N SER A 82 -4.20 -14.03 13.97
CA SER A 82 -4.12 -14.37 12.54
C SER A 82 -5.50 -14.32 11.84
N SER A 83 -6.59 -14.64 12.56
CA SER A 83 -7.94 -14.61 12.01
C SER A 83 -8.48 -13.19 11.83
N ALA A 84 -8.20 -12.27 12.76
CA ALA A 84 -8.59 -10.87 12.64
C ALA A 84 -7.87 -10.19 11.47
N LEU A 85 -6.58 -10.46 11.31
CA LEU A 85 -5.80 -10.00 10.15
C LEU A 85 -6.35 -10.55 8.83
N ALA A 86 -6.72 -11.83 8.80
CA ALA A 86 -7.34 -12.45 7.62
C ALA A 86 -8.66 -11.78 7.23
N LEU A 87 -9.51 -11.47 8.22
CA LEU A 87 -10.76 -10.75 8.00
C LEU A 87 -10.51 -9.33 7.47
N ALA A 88 -9.61 -8.57 8.11
CA ALA A 88 -9.30 -7.20 7.70
C ALA A 88 -8.69 -7.11 6.28
N LEU A 89 -7.90 -8.10 5.88
CA LEU A 89 -7.25 -8.16 4.57
C LEU A 89 -8.11 -8.82 3.48
N GLY A 90 -9.27 -9.38 3.82
CA GLY A 90 -10.08 -10.16 2.89
C GLY A 90 -9.32 -11.38 2.32
N ALA A 91 -8.42 -11.97 3.12
CA ALA A 91 -7.53 -13.04 2.70
C ALA A 91 -7.79 -14.33 3.49
N SER A 92 -7.33 -15.48 2.98
CA SER A 92 -7.40 -16.72 3.75
C SER A 92 -6.46 -16.68 4.96
N GLN A 93 -6.83 -17.32 6.07
CA GLN A 93 -5.95 -17.44 7.24
C GLN A 93 -4.61 -18.09 6.90
N ARG A 94 -4.60 -19.06 5.98
CA ARG A 94 -3.36 -19.71 5.51
C ARG A 94 -2.42 -18.72 4.80
N THR A 95 -2.95 -17.81 4.01
CA THR A 95 -2.17 -16.76 3.33
C THR A 95 -1.55 -15.81 4.35
N VAL A 96 -2.35 -15.33 5.30
CA VAL A 96 -1.87 -14.43 6.36
C VAL A 96 -0.84 -15.10 7.26
N GLN A 97 -1.05 -16.37 7.62
CA GLN A 97 -0.13 -17.13 8.45
C GLN A 97 1.25 -17.28 7.77
N ARG A 98 1.29 -17.58 6.46
CA ARG A 98 2.56 -17.62 5.70
C ARG A 98 3.25 -16.27 5.65
N ALA A 99 2.49 -15.19 5.47
CA ALA A 99 3.04 -13.84 5.47
C ALA A 99 3.64 -13.47 6.85
N LEU A 100 2.95 -13.82 7.93
CA LEU A 100 3.44 -13.59 9.30
C LEU A 100 4.70 -14.42 9.60
N GLU A 101 4.76 -15.66 9.16
CA GLU A 101 5.97 -16.50 9.31
C GLU A 101 7.17 -15.91 8.55
N SER A 102 6.97 -15.46 7.31
CA SER A 102 8.00 -14.77 6.52
C SER A 102 8.48 -13.49 7.20
N LEU A 103 7.55 -12.64 7.66
CA LEU A 103 7.86 -11.40 8.37
C LEU A 103 8.57 -11.67 9.71
N ALA A 104 8.21 -12.74 10.41
CA ALA A 104 8.83 -13.12 11.67
C ALA A 104 10.25 -13.61 11.49
N ALA A 105 10.49 -14.43 10.45
CA ALA A 105 11.84 -14.85 10.06
C ALA A 105 12.72 -13.66 9.70
N ALA A 106 12.14 -12.59 9.13
CA ALA A 106 12.81 -11.34 8.85
C ALA A 106 12.89 -10.37 10.06
N GLY A 107 12.40 -10.77 11.24
CA GLY A 107 12.42 -9.95 12.45
C GLY A 107 11.49 -8.72 12.42
N LYS A 108 10.53 -8.66 11.49
CA LYS A 108 9.63 -7.51 11.31
C LYS A 108 8.35 -7.60 12.13
N VAL A 109 7.99 -8.81 12.56
CA VAL A 109 6.88 -9.08 13.49
C VAL A 109 7.34 -10.11 14.51
N GLN A 110 6.71 -10.12 15.67
CA GLN A 110 6.90 -11.13 16.70
C GLN A 110 5.58 -11.75 17.11
N SER A 111 5.63 -12.96 17.67
CA SER A 111 4.46 -13.61 18.24
C SER A 111 4.65 -13.94 19.71
N PHE A 112 3.57 -13.86 20.47
CA PHE A 112 3.52 -14.32 21.85
C PHE A 112 2.25 -15.13 22.09
N GLY A 113 2.25 -15.97 23.14
CA GLY A 113 1.20 -16.95 23.37
C GLY A 113 1.29 -18.18 22.46
N ARG A 114 0.35 -19.13 22.63
CA ARG A 114 0.32 -20.40 21.89
C ARG A 114 -1.09 -20.72 21.39
N GLY A 115 -1.17 -21.45 20.28
CA GLY A 115 -2.44 -21.90 19.68
C GLY A 115 -3.40 -20.72 19.44
N ARG A 116 -4.63 -20.83 19.94
CA ARG A 116 -5.67 -19.79 19.80
C ARG A 116 -5.35 -18.48 20.53
N ALA A 117 -4.49 -18.54 21.56
CA ALA A 117 -4.02 -17.37 22.30
C ALA A 117 -2.81 -16.71 21.63
N ARG A 118 -2.32 -17.21 20.49
CA ARG A 118 -1.22 -16.56 19.76
C ARG A 118 -1.65 -15.18 19.27
N ARG A 119 -0.77 -14.21 19.51
CA ARG A 119 -0.91 -12.82 19.06
C ARG A 119 0.34 -12.38 18.33
N TRP A 120 0.15 -11.49 17.36
CA TRP A 120 1.18 -10.91 16.50
C TRP A 120 1.22 -9.40 16.70
N THR A 121 2.42 -8.85 16.74
CA THR A 121 2.68 -7.40 16.84
C THR A 121 4.03 -7.07 16.20
N THR A 122 4.31 -5.80 15.94
CA THR A 122 5.64 -5.32 15.56
C THR A 122 6.57 -5.32 16.79
N PRO A 123 7.88 -5.58 16.63
CA PRO A 123 8.83 -5.42 17.72
C PRO A 123 8.84 -3.96 18.19
N PRO A 124 8.89 -3.69 19.51
CA PRO A 124 9.01 -2.31 19.99
C PRO A 124 10.31 -1.70 19.47
N VAL A 125 10.25 -0.45 19.03
CA VAL A 125 11.44 0.27 18.58
C VAL A 125 12.35 0.51 19.79
N PRO A 126 13.58 -0.04 19.82
CA PRO A 126 14.48 0.15 20.95
C PRO A 126 14.73 1.65 21.19
N GLY A 127 14.60 2.10 22.45
CA GLY A 127 14.80 3.50 22.81
C GLY A 127 13.58 4.42 22.61
N PHE A 128 12.44 3.88 22.15
CA PHE A 128 11.18 4.62 22.04
C PHE A 128 10.09 3.95 22.89
N THR A 129 9.70 4.58 23.99
CA THR A 129 8.57 4.11 24.81
C THR A 129 7.26 4.56 24.16
N THR A 130 6.66 3.71 23.32
CA THR A 130 5.42 4.05 22.58
C THR A 130 4.26 4.44 23.50
N MET A 131 4.19 3.91 24.74
CA MET A 131 3.20 4.34 25.74
C MET A 131 3.28 5.83 26.11
N LEU A 132 4.45 6.47 25.96
CA LEU A 132 4.62 7.92 26.22
C LEU A 132 4.23 8.78 25.02
N LEU A 133 3.95 8.18 23.85
CA LEU A 133 3.49 8.88 22.65
C LEU A 133 1.96 8.95 22.57
N LEU A 134 1.26 8.26 23.47
CA LEU A 134 -0.19 8.39 23.56
C LEU A 134 -0.53 9.77 24.16
N PRO A 135 -1.37 10.57 23.49
CA PRO A 135 -1.86 11.82 24.08
C PRO A 135 -2.60 11.51 25.38
N ALA A 136 -2.48 12.40 26.36
CA ALA A 136 -3.25 12.30 27.59
C ALA A 136 -4.74 12.12 27.25
N PRO A 137 -5.50 11.29 28.00
CA PRO A 137 -6.92 11.13 27.77
C PRO A 137 -7.58 12.51 27.70
N LEU A 138 -8.33 12.74 26.62
CA LEU A 138 -9.06 13.99 26.43
C LEU A 138 -9.98 14.18 27.64
N PRO A 139 -10.09 15.40 28.19
CA PRO A 139 -11.02 15.67 29.27
C PRO A 139 -12.41 15.17 28.86
N SER A 140 -12.97 14.28 29.68
CA SER A 140 -14.35 13.83 29.53
C SER A 140 -15.28 15.00 29.86
N ASP A 141 -16.12 15.38 28.92
CA ASP A 141 -17.30 16.23 29.18
C ASP A 141 -18.32 15.50 30.07
#